data_AF-A0A442SAT4-F1
#
_entry.id   AF-A0A442SAT4-F1
#
_cell.length_a   1.000
_cell.length_b   1.000
_cell.length_c   1.000
_cell.angle_alpha   90.00
_cell.angle_beta   90.00
_cell.angle_gamma   90.00
#
_symmetry.space_group_name_H-M   'P 1'
#
loop_
_entity.id
_entity.type
_entity.pdbx_description
1 polymer ?
#
loop_
_entity_poly.entity_id
_entity_poly.type
_entity_poly.pdbx_seq_one_letter_code
_entity_poly.pdbx_strand_id
1 'polypeptide(L)'
;MSKKTTDDAYEDQVQLERRARRQGRGRNAEWPSEIPSRGWKDVLWRVFAEVNEDRVMLIAAGAAFYLLLALFPALAAFVSIYGFVADPQTIAEHIAFLGGVLPSSGLDIIRSQLASLAAQNTGALSFGFMFGLAVAL
;
A
#
# COMPACT_ATOMS: atom_id res chain seq x y z
N MET A 1 31.45 -23.64 -57.80
CA MET A 1 31.81 -22.39 -57.09
C MET A 1 30.67 -21.37 -56.96
N SER A 2 29.40 -21.68 -57.32
CA SER A 2 28.35 -20.65 -57.53
C SER A 2 27.16 -20.67 -56.55
N LYS A 3 27.10 -21.59 -55.57
CA LYS A 3 25.97 -21.66 -54.62
C LYS A 3 26.14 -20.78 -53.37
N LYS A 4 27.38 -20.46 -52.99
CA LYS A 4 27.68 -19.72 -51.75
C LYS A 4 27.21 -18.25 -51.82
N THR A 5 27.44 -17.60 -52.96
CA THR A 5 27.11 -16.18 -53.18
C THR A 5 25.62 -15.86 -53.13
N THR A 6 24.75 -16.79 -53.56
CA THR A 6 23.29 -16.57 -53.55
C THR A 6 22.69 -16.76 -52.15
N ASP A 7 23.27 -17.67 -51.36
CA ASP A 7 22.86 -17.94 -49.97
C ASP A 7 23.26 -16.76 -49.07
N ASP A 8 24.50 -16.27 -49.22
CA ASP A 8 25.01 -15.10 -48.51
C ASP A 8 24.16 -13.84 -48.81
N ALA A 9 23.76 -13.63 -50.08
CA ALA A 9 22.91 -12.51 -50.48
C ALA A 9 21.47 -12.62 -49.95
N TYR A 10 20.94 -13.84 -49.82
CA TYR A 10 19.63 -14.08 -49.24
C TYR A 10 19.63 -13.86 -47.73
N GLU A 11 20.65 -14.36 -47.02
CA GLU A 11 20.80 -14.12 -45.58
C GLU A 11 20.94 -12.64 -45.26
N ASP A 12 21.72 -11.89 -46.05
CA ASP A 12 21.86 -10.45 -45.89
C ASP A 12 20.52 -9.73 -46.07
N GLN A 13 19.71 -10.10 -47.07
CA GLN A 13 18.38 -9.51 -47.26
C GLN A 13 17.45 -9.80 -46.08
N VAL A 14 17.42 -11.04 -45.59
CA VAL A 14 16.60 -11.42 -44.42
C VAL A 14 17.06 -10.67 -43.16
N GLN A 15 18.37 -10.50 -42.99
CA GLN A 15 18.92 -9.73 -41.87
C GLN A 15 18.59 -8.24 -41.98
N LEU A 16 18.66 -7.66 -43.18
CA LEU A 16 18.31 -6.26 -43.44
C LEU A 16 16.84 -5.98 -43.16
N GLU A 17 15.93 -6.87 -43.59
CA GLU A 17 14.50 -6.76 -43.26
C GLU A 17 14.24 -6.88 -41.74
N ARG A 18 14.94 -7.79 -41.05
CA ARG A 18 14.83 -7.92 -39.59
C ARG A 18 15.38 -6.68 -38.87
N ARG A 19 16.46 -6.08 -39.35
CA ARG A 19 17.03 -4.82 -38.83
C ARG A 19 16.08 -3.64 -39.08
N ALA A 20 15.47 -3.57 -40.26
CA ALA A 20 14.47 -2.54 -40.59
C ALA A 20 13.20 -2.66 -39.71
N ARG A 21 12.70 -3.87 -39.44
CA ARG A 21 11.59 -4.09 -38.48
C ARG A 21 11.95 -3.78 -37.02
N ARG A 22 13.25 -3.73 -36.69
CA ARG A 22 13.78 -3.35 -35.38
C ARG A 22 14.01 -1.83 -35.26
N GLN A 23 14.20 -1.11 -36.36
CA GLN A 23 14.24 0.35 -36.40
C GLN A 23 12.82 0.89 -36.18
N GLY A 24 12.65 1.82 -35.23
CA GLY A 24 11.35 2.40 -34.87
C GLY A 24 10.71 1.92 -33.56
N ARG A 25 11.45 1.17 -32.73
CA ARG A 25 11.03 0.75 -31.38
C ARG A 25 11.68 1.54 -30.23
N GLY A 26 12.36 2.64 -30.54
CA GLY A 26 13.00 3.51 -29.52
C GLY A 26 14.23 2.91 -28.85
N ARG A 27 14.95 1.97 -29.47
CA ARG A 27 16.13 1.31 -28.87
C ARG A 27 17.34 2.23 -28.67
N ASN A 28 17.37 3.34 -29.40
CA ASN A 28 18.40 4.37 -29.30
C ASN A 28 17.85 5.64 -28.62
N ALA A 29 16.71 5.55 -27.92
CA ALA A 29 16.18 6.65 -27.14
C ALA A 29 17.11 6.86 -25.94
N GLU A 30 17.69 8.06 -25.82
CA GLU A 30 18.48 8.42 -24.64
C GLU A 30 17.56 8.78 -23.47
N TRP A 31 16.35 9.24 -23.79
CA TRP A 31 15.34 9.65 -22.82
C TRP A 31 14.03 8.86 -22.99
N PRO A 32 13.33 8.49 -21.90
CA PRO A 32 12.05 7.76 -21.98
C PRO A 32 10.97 8.44 -22.83
N SER A 33 11.02 9.78 -22.95
CA SER A 33 10.10 10.58 -23.76
C SER A 33 10.27 10.38 -25.28
N GLU A 34 11.41 9.86 -25.72
CA GLU A 34 11.72 9.65 -27.15
C GLU A 34 11.27 8.26 -27.63
N ILE A 35 10.76 7.42 -26.72
CA ILE A 35 10.28 6.09 -27.05
C ILE A 35 8.92 6.22 -27.79
N PRO A 36 8.82 5.74 -29.04
CA PRO A 36 7.56 5.75 -29.77
C PRO A 36 6.54 4.81 -29.12
N SER A 37 5.24 5.03 -29.35
CA SER A 37 4.14 4.25 -28.74
C SER A 37 4.28 2.72 -28.88
N ARG A 38 4.85 2.26 -30.00
CA ARG A 38 5.16 0.84 -30.23
C ARG A 38 6.27 0.30 -29.30
N GLY A 39 7.27 1.11 -28.99
CA GLY A 39 8.33 0.77 -28.03
C GLY A 39 7.80 0.71 -26.60
N TRP A 40 6.90 1.63 -26.22
CA TRP A 40 6.21 1.57 -24.93
C TRP A 40 5.37 0.30 -24.75
N LYS A 41 4.69 -0.16 -25.81
CA LYS A 41 3.97 -1.43 -25.79
C LYS A 41 4.92 -2.61 -25.55
N ASP A 42 6.10 -2.61 -26.18
CA ASP A 42 7.10 -3.65 -25.97
C ASP A 42 7.66 -3.63 -24.54
N VAL A 43 7.92 -2.44 -23.97
CA VAL A 43 8.34 -2.27 -22.57
C VAL A 43 7.27 -2.82 -21.62
N LEU A 44 6.01 -2.44 -21.82
CA LEU A 44 4.90 -2.90 -21.00
C LEU A 44 4.76 -4.43 -21.05
N TRP A 45 4.86 -5.02 -22.24
CA TRP A 45 4.80 -6.48 -22.40
C TRP A 45 5.95 -7.19 -21.70
N ARG A 46 7.18 -6.65 -21.80
CA ARG A 46 8.35 -7.20 -21.11
C ARG A 46 8.20 -7.12 -19.59
N VAL A 47 7.78 -5.97 -19.07
CA VAL A 47 7.55 -5.81 -17.63
C VAL A 47 6.46 -6.78 -17.15
N PHE A 48 5.37 -6.92 -17.90
CA PHE A 48 4.31 -7.87 -17.54
C PHE A 48 4.82 -9.32 -17.53
N ALA A 49 5.62 -9.72 -18.52
CA ALA A 49 6.23 -11.05 -18.54
C ALA A 49 7.14 -11.27 -17.32
N GLU A 50 8.02 -10.32 -17.01
CA GLU A 50 8.95 -10.40 -15.88
C GLU A 50 8.20 -10.45 -14.53
N VAL A 51 7.16 -9.63 -14.35
CA VAL A 51 6.32 -9.63 -13.13
C VAL A 51 5.68 -11.00 -12.87
N ASN A 52 5.34 -11.74 -13.93
CA ASN A 52 4.80 -13.09 -13.81
C ASN A 52 5.91 -14.12 -13.58
N GLU A 53 7.05 -14.01 -14.27
CA GLU A 53 8.19 -14.91 -14.14
C GLU A 53 8.82 -14.84 -12.74
N ASP A 54 9.00 -13.62 -12.21
CA ASP A 54 9.56 -13.34 -10.89
C ASP A 54 8.57 -13.56 -9.74
N ARG A 55 7.36 -14.07 -10.03
CA ARG A 55 6.30 -14.33 -9.02
C ARG A 55 5.96 -13.10 -8.16
N VAL A 56 6.17 -11.90 -8.67
CA VAL A 56 5.94 -10.64 -7.94
C VAL A 56 4.49 -10.56 -7.46
N MET A 57 3.55 -11.08 -8.26
CA MET A 57 2.12 -11.15 -7.88
C MET A 57 1.88 -12.00 -6.63
N LEU A 58 2.62 -13.11 -6.44
CA LEU A 58 2.50 -13.96 -5.27
C LEU A 58 3.01 -13.24 -4.02
N ILE A 59 4.14 -12.52 -4.14
CA ILE A 59 4.71 -11.71 -3.06
C ILE A 59 3.76 -10.57 -2.69
N ALA A 60 3.21 -9.87 -3.70
CA ALA A 60 2.25 -8.79 -3.51
C ALA A 60 0.96 -9.28 -2.84
N ALA A 61 0.45 -10.45 -3.24
CA ALA A 61 -0.71 -11.08 -2.60
C ALA A 61 -0.42 -11.43 -1.14
N GLY A 62 0.77 -11.98 -0.85
CA GLY A 62 1.23 -12.23 0.52
C GLY A 62 1.29 -10.95 1.35
N ALA A 63 1.87 -9.87 0.82
CA ALA A 63 1.94 -8.58 1.49
C ALA A 63 0.54 -8.00 1.78
N ALA A 64 -0.39 -8.06 0.82
CA ALA A 64 -1.76 -7.60 1.01
C ALA A 64 -2.50 -8.42 2.08
N PHE A 65 -2.32 -9.75 2.07
CA PHE A 65 -2.88 -10.63 3.08
C PHE A 65 -2.34 -10.31 4.49
N TYR A 66 -1.02 -10.14 4.65
CA TYR A 66 -0.44 -9.75 5.94
C TYR A 66 -0.90 -8.37 6.40
N LEU A 67 -1.13 -7.42 5.49
CA LEU A 67 -1.69 -6.11 5.83
C LEU A 67 -3.11 -6.26 6.41
N LEU A 68 -3.95 -7.10 5.80
CA LEU A 68 -5.30 -7.39 6.32
C LEU A 68 -5.25 -8.06 7.70
N LEU A 69 -4.36 -9.02 7.91
CA LEU A 69 -4.19 -9.66 9.23
C LEU A 69 -3.68 -8.68 10.29
N ALA A 70 -2.75 -7.80 9.93
CA ALA A 70 -2.18 -6.81 10.83
C ALA A 70 -3.12 -5.62 11.14
N LEU A 71 -4.25 -5.51 10.43
CA LEU A 71 -5.19 -4.39 10.58
C LEU A 71 -5.72 -4.26 12.00
N PHE A 72 -6.16 -5.36 12.62
CA PHE A 72 -6.73 -5.33 13.97
C PHE A 72 -5.72 -4.96 15.05
N PRO A 73 -4.52 -5.59 15.12
CA PRO A 73 -3.46 -5.15 16.03
C PRO A 73 -3.05 -3.69 15.82
N ALA A 74 -2.96 -3.22 14.57
CA ALA A 74 -2.64 -1.83 14.26
C ALA A 74 -3.71 -0.86 14.76
N LEU A 75 -4.99 -1.19 14.60
CA LEU A 75 -6.10 -0.39 15.12
C LEU A 75 -6.11 -0.35 16.65
N ALA A 76 -5.85 -1.49 17.30
CA ALA A 76 -5.78 -1.55 18.75
C ALA A 76 -4.60 -0.73 19.31
N ALA A 77 -3.43 -0.80 18.66
CA ALA A 77 -2.28 0.04 18.98
C ALA A 77 -2.60 1.53 18.76
N PHE A 78 -3.27 1.88 17.65
CA PHE A 78 -3.69 3.25 17.36
C PHE A 78 -4.63 3.81 18.44
N VAL A 79 -5.66 3.05 18.84
CA VAL A 79 -6.59 3.44 19.91
C VAL A 79 -5.88 3.52 21.26
N SER A 80 -4.95 2.61 21.56
CA SER A 80 -4.16 2.63 22.80
C SER A 80 -3.27 3.87 22.90
N ILE A 81 -2.60 4.27 21.80
CA ILE A 81 -1.82 5.51 21.73
C ILE A 81 -2.75 6.72 21.85
N TYR A 82 -3.91 6.71 21.18
CA TYR A 82 -4.87 7.81 21.26
C TYR A 82 -5.45 7.96 22.67
N GLY A 83 -5.77 6.87 23.37
CA GLY A 83 -6.22 6.88 24.76
C GLY A 83 -5.14 7.26 25.78
N PHE A 84 -3.86 7.12 25.42
CA PHE A 84 -2.74 7.60 26.23
C PHE A 84 -2.49 9.10 26.08
N VAL A 85 -2.74 9.67 24.89
CA VAL A 85 -2.54 11.10 24.62
C VAL A 85 -3.79 11.94 24.94
N ALA A 86 -4.98 11.36 24.82
CA ALA A 86 -6.24 12.01 25.18
C ALA A 86 -6.57 11.77 26.67
N ASP A 87 -6.03 12.61 27.55
CA ASP A 87 -6.43 12.64 28.95
C ASP A 87 -7.92 13.03 29.05
N PRO A 88 -8.78 12.15 29.62
CA PRO A 88 -10.20 12.43 29.85
C PRO A 88 -10.43 13.76 30.60
N GLN A 89 -9.45 14.21 31.39
CA GLN A 89 -9.49 15.48 32.11
C GLN A 89 -9.45 16.67 31.15
N THR A 90 -8.60 16.64 30.11
CA THR A 90 -8.54 17.68 29.08
C THR A 90 -9.83 17.75 28.26
N ILE A 91 -10.47 16.61 28.01
CA ILE A 91 -11.78 16.55 27.33
C ILE A 91 -12.88 17.17 28.20
N ALA A 92 -12.89 16.88 29.50
CA ALA A 92 -13.85 17.44 30.44
C ALA A 92 -13.74 18.97 30.56
N GLU A 93 -12.51 19.51 30.55
CA GLU A 93 -12.26 20.96 30.57
C GLU A 93 -12.76 21.66 29.30
N HIS A 94 -12.55 21.07 28.11
CA HIS A 94 -13.08 21.62 26.86
C HIS A 94 -14.61 21.59 26.79
N ILE A 95 -15.23 20.56 27.36
CA ILE A 95 -16.69 20.41 27.38
C ILE A 95 -17.34 21.37 28.40
N ALA A 96 -16.65 21.73 29.48
CA ALA A 96 -17.12 22.76 30.40
C ALA A 96 -17.28 24.13 29.71
N PHE A 97 -16.45 24.43 28.70
CA PHE A 97 -16.56 25.66 27.91
C PHE A 97 -17.82 25.69 27.02
N LEU A 98 -18.37 24.52 26.66
CA LEU A 98 -19.61 24.39 25.89
C LEU A 98 -20.88 24.50 26.75
N GLY A 99 -20.72 24.65 28.08
CA GLY A 99 -21.85 24.73 29.01
C GLY A 99 -22.77 25.94 28.81
N GLY A 100 -22.32 26.97 28.07
CA GLY A 100 -23.15 28.10 27.69
C GLY A 100 -24.12 27.82 26.53
N VAL A 101 -23.92 26.73 25.77
CA VAL A 101 -24.70 26.40 24.56
C VAL A 101 -25.53 25.12 24.76
N LEU A 102 -25.09 24.21 25.62
CA LEU A 102 -25.76 22.93 25.90
C LEU A 102 -26.69 23.00 27.12
N PRO A 103 -27.91 22.44 27.05
CA PRO A 103 -28.80 22.28 28.20
C PRO A 103 -28.14 21.46 29.32
N SER A 104 -28.43 21.78 30.58
CA SER A 104 -27.82 21.15 31.77
C SER A 104 -27.92 19.62 31.77
N SER A 105 -29.04 19.06 31.33
CA SER A 105 -29.26 17.61 31.24
C SER A 105 -28.31 16.91 30.25
N GLY A 106 -27.93 17.56 29.16
CA GLY A 106 -26.97 17.01 28.20
C GLY A 106 -25.55 16.97 28.74
N LEU A 107 -25.17 17.99 29.52
CA LEU A 107 -23.87 18.05 30.18
C LEU A 107 -23.73 16.98 31.26
N ASP A 108 -24.79 16.68 32.02
CA ASP A 108 -24.76 15.66 33.07
C ASP A 108 -24.55 14.24 32.49
N ILE A 109 -25.18 13.94 31.35
CA ILE A 109 -24.96 12.67 30.64
C ILE A 109 -23.50 12.55 30.18
N ILE A 110 -22.94 13.61 29.61
CA ILE A 110 -21.54 13.60 29.15
C ILE A 110 -20.57 13.47 30.33
N ARG A 111 -20.81 14.22 31.41
CA ARG A 111 -19.99 14.16 32.65
C ARG A 111 -20.02 12.78 33.30
N SER A 112 -21.20 12.17 33.42
CA SER A 112 -21.33 10.81 33.97
C SER A 112 -20.62 9.75 33.13
N GLN A 113 -20.60 9.90 31.80
CA GLN A 113 -19.87 9.00 30.91
C GLN A 113 -18.36 9.22 30.98
N LEU A 114 -17.89 10.47 31.06
CA LEU A 114 -16.47 10.75 31.28
C LEU A 114 -15.99 10.23 32.64
N ALA A 115 -16.78 10.40 33.70
CA ALA A 115 -16.48 9.85 35.02
C ALA A 115 -16.42 8.31 34.99
N SER A 116 -17.33 7.65 34.26
CA SER A 116 -17.32 6.19 34.10
C SER A 116 -16.11 5.69 33.31
N LEU A 117 -15.68 6.44 32.29
CA LEU A 117 -14.48 6.13 31.50
C LEU A 117 -13.19 6.37 32.29
N ALA A 118 -13.12 7.45 33.06
CA ALA A 118 -11.98 7.74 33.94
C ALA A 118 -11.88 6.75 35.12
N ALA A 119 -13.02 6.25 35.60
CA ALA A 119 -13.08 5.22 36.64
C ALA A 119 -12.88 3.80 36.10
N GLN A 120 -12.93 3.59 34.77
CA GLN A 120 -12.67 2.29 34.16
C GLN A 120 -11.17 1.98 34.24
N ASN A 121 -10.85 1.08 35.16
CA ASN A 121 -9.50 0.60 35.42
C ASN A 121 -8.91 -0.05 34.15
N THR A 122 -7.95 0.65 33.54
CA THR A 122 -7.16 0.28 32.35
C THR A 122 -6.46 -1.09 32.47
N GLY A 123 -6.40 -1.69 33.66
CA GLY A 123 -5.76 -2.99 33.93
C GLY A 123 -6.42 -4.22 33.29
N ALA A 124 -7.75 -4.30 33.21
CA ALA A 124 -8.42 -5.48 32.64
C ALA A 124 -8.41 -5.48 31.10
N LEU A 125 -8.51 -4.30 30.49
CA LEU A 125 -8.50 -4.13 29.04
C LEU A 125 -7.08 -4.30 28.47
N SER A 126 -6.04 -3.84 29.20
CA SER A 126 -4.64 -4.07 28.83
C SER A 126 -4.21 -5.53 28.97
N PHE A 127 -4.69 -6.25 29.98
CA PHE A 127 -4.42 -7.70 30.11
C PHE A 127 -5.08 -8.51 28.99
N GLY A 128 -6.33 -8.20 28.63
CA GLY A 128 -7.01 -8.83 27.48
C GLY A 128 -6.30 -8.53 26.16
N PHE A 129 -5.80 -7.30 25.98
CA PHE A 129 -4.99 -6.92 24.83
C PHE A 129 -3.65 -7.67 24.78
N MET A 130 -2.91 -7.74 25.89
CA MET A 130 -1.63 -8.45 25.96
C MET A 130 -1.79 -9.95 25.76
N PHE A 131 -2.85 -10.55 26.34
CA PHE A 131 -3.19 -11.95 26.12
C PHE A 131 -3.58 -12.22 24.67
N GLY A 132 -4.41 -11.37 24.07
CA GLY A 132 -4.78 -11.46 22.65
C GLY A 132 -3.58 -11.32 21.73
N LEU A 133 -2.64 -10.42 22.03
CA LEU A 133 -1.39 -10.24 21.31
C LEU A 133 -0.49 -11.49 21.41
N ALA A 134 -0.37 -12.08 22.60
CA ALA A 134 0.47 -13.25 22.85
C ALA A 134 -0.09 -14.53 22.19
N VAL A 135 -1.41 -14.65 22.05
CA VAL A 135 -2.04 -15.77 21.34
C VAL A 135 -1.94 -15.61 19.83
N ALA A 136 -1.91 -14.37 19.34
CA ALA A 136 -1.89 -14.08 17.91
C ALA A 136 -0.49 -14.12 17.27
N LEU A 137 0.59 -14.03 18.07
CA LEU A 137 1.99 -14.00 17.62
C LEU A 137 2.66 -15.38 17.73
#